data_AF-A0A939KQC7-F1
#
_entry.id   AF-A0A939KQC7-F1
#
_cell.length_a   1.000
_cell.length_b   1.000
_cell.length_c   1.000
_cell.angle_alpha   90.00
_cell.angle_beta   90.00
_cell.angle_gamma   90.00
#
_symmetry.space_group_name_H-M   'P 1'
#
loop_
_entity.id
_entity.type
_entity.pdbx_description
1 polymer ?
#
loop_
_entity_poly.entity_id
_entity_poly.type
_entity_poly.pdbx_seq_one_letter_code
_entity_poly.pdbx_strand_id
1 'polypeptide(L)'
;MEPLTMAAVAIGTVLATKALEKTGEKVGEAVFDQTAKFLESLKQESPGTMIAIEQAPELPLDYGKAVLEIEAAAKVNPQFAQAMQELATTAEAEGNTKLDEVLQEIKDTLNARQASMSKLDKFADKIGQFVQAGSTGKIEHQSF
;
A
#
# COMPACT_ATOMS: atom_id res chain seq x y z
N MET A 1 -3.29 -16.40 -1.43
CA MET A 1 -2.40 -15.23 -1.47
C MET A 1 -1.91 -14.90 -0.06
N GLU A 2 -0.73 -14.29 0.07
CA GLU A 2 -0.24 -13.80 1.37
C GLU A 2 -1.09 -12.61 1.87
N PRO A 3 -1.23 -12.41 3.20
CA PRO A 3 -2.09 -11.36 3.77
C PRO A 3 -1.79 -9.95 3.27
N LEU A 4 -0.52 -9.58 3.17
CA LEU A 4 -0.09 -8.27 2.65
C LEU A 4 -0.43 -8.10 1.18
N THR A 5 -0.31 -9.16 0.38
CA THR A 5 -0.69 -9.15 -1.04
C THR A 5 -2.21 -8.98 -1.18
N MET A 6 -3.01 -9.66 -0.35
CA MET A 6 -4.46 -9.48 -0.34
C MET A 6 -4.87 -8.06 0.04
N ALA A 7 -4.22 -7.48 1.06
CA ALA A 7 -4.47 -6.10 1.45
C ALA A 7 -4.12 -5.10 0.33
N ALA A 8 -2.97 -5.30 -0.34
CA ALA A 8 -2.57 -4.47 -1.48
C ALA A 8 -3.54 -4.60 -2.66
N VAL A 9 -4.00 -5.81 -2.99
CA VAL A 9 -5.01 -6.03 -4.02
C VAL A 9 -6.32 -5.38 -3.63
N ALA A 10 -6.80 -5.54 -2.40
CA ALA A 10 -8.06 -4.94 -1.93
C ALA A 10 -8.03 -3.40 -2.05
N ILE A 11 -6.96 -2.74 -1.60
CA ILE A 11 -6.78 -1.30 -1.75
C ILE A 11 -6.72 -0.91 -3.23
N GLY A 12 -5.94 -1.66 -4.01
CA GLY A 12 -5.79 -1.41 -5.43
C GLY A 12 -7.11 -1.52 -6.19
N THR A 13 -7.94 -2.51 -5.84
CA THR A 13 -9.26 -2.73 -6.41
C THR A 13 -10.20 -1.57 -6.08
N VAL A 14 -10.21 -1.09 -4.83
CA VAL A 14 -11.01 0.09 -4.44
C VAL A 14 -10.62 1.33 -5.25
N LEU A 15 -9.32 1.53 -5.49
CA LEU A 15 -8.85 2.68 -6.25
C LEU A 15 -9.15 2.53 -7.74
N ALA A 16 -9.02 1.31 -8.27
CA ALA A 16 -9.38 0.97 -9.64
C ALA A 16 -10.88 1.17 -9.90
N THR A 17 -11.74 0.69 -9.01
CA THR A 17 -13.19 0.86 -9.13
C THR A 17 -13.55 2.35 -9.13
N LYS A 18 -12.98 3.15 -8.22
CA LYS A 18 -13.14 4.61 -8.20
C LYS A 18 -12.65 5.31 -9.47
N ALA A 19 -11.52 4.87 -10.03
CA ALA A 19 -10.99 5.43 -11.27
C ALA A 19 -11.92 5.12 -12.46
N LEU A 20 -12.46 3.89 -12.51
CA LEU A 20 -13.40 3.45 -13.54
C LEU A 20 -14.76 4.14 -13.42
N GLU A 21 -15.25 4.38 -12.20
CA GLU A 21 -16.46 5.16 -11.96
C GLU A 21 -16.35 6.58 -12.54
N LYS A 22 -15.17 7.21 -12.48
CA LYS A 22 -14.92 8.54 -13.09
C LYS A 22 -14.89 8.51 -14.62
N THR A 23 -14.46 7.40 -15.23
CA THR A 23 -14.46 7.26 -16.69
C THR A 23 -15.81 6.84 -17.25
N GLY A 24 -16.80 6.57 -16.38
CA GLY A 24 -18.12 6.08 -16.76
C GLY A 24 -18.15 4.59 -17.10
N GLU A 25 -17.07 3.87 -16.77
CA GLU A 25 -16.93 2.45 -17.03
C GLU A 25 -17.35 1.62 -15.82
N LYS A 26 -17.90 0.45 -16.08
CA LYS A 26 -18.37 -0.45 -15.04
C LYS A 26 -17.34 -1.54 -14.78
N VAL A 27 -16.96 -1.66 -13.51
CA VAL A 27 -16.46 -2.93 -12.98
C VAL A 27 -17.61 -3.93 -12.93
N GLY A 28 -17.30 -5.23 -12.93
CA GLY A 28 -18.31 -6.24 -12.75
C GLY A 28 -19.03 -6.08 -11.42
N GLU A 29 -20.30 -6.46 -11.42
CA GLU A 29 -21.19 -6.29 -10.27
C GLU A 29 -20.65 -7.00 -9.02
N ALA A 30 -19.99 -8.16 -9.21
CA ALA A 30 -19.35 -8.89 -8.13
C ALA A 30 -18.19 -8.14 -7.48
N VAL A 31 -17.27 -7.54 -8.27
CA VAL A 31 -16.19 -6.71 -7.70
C VAL A 31 -16.77 -5.46 -7.05
N PHE A 32 -17.80 -4.84 -7.65
CA PHE A 32 -18.44 -3.66 -7.05
C PHE A 32 -19.07 -3.97 -5.69
N ASP A 33 -19.86 -5.03 -5.59
CA ASP A 33 -20.51 -5.45 -4.34
C ASP A 33 -19.50 -5.83 -3.26
N GLN A 34 -18.44 -6.57 -3.64
CA GLN A 34 -17.37 -6.93 -2.71
C GLN A 34 -16.56 -5.71 -2.26
N THR A 35 -16.36 -4.74 -3.16
CA THR A 35 -15.71 -3.46 -2.82
C THR A 35 -16.54 -2.71 -1.80
N ALA A 36 -17.86 -2.62 -1.99
CA ALA A 36 -18.76 -1.95 -1.05
C ALA A 36 -18.74 -2.61 0.35
N LYS A 37 -18.80 -3.94 0.41
CA LYS A 37 -18.71 -4.71 1.67
C LYS A 37 -17.37 -4.51 2.37
N PHE A 38 -16.27 -4.53 1.62
CA PHE A 38 -14.95 -4.28 2.15
C PHE A 38 -14.84 -2.87 2.74
N LEU A 39 -15.34 -1.84 2.05
CA LEU A 39 -15.31 -0.45 2.53
C LEU A 39 -16.18 -0.23 3.76
N GLU A 40 -17.37 -0.83 3.82
CA GLU A 40 -18.22 -0.78 5.00
C GLU A 40 -17.51 -1.39 6.23
N SER A 41 -16.86 -2.53 6.04
CA SER A 41 -16.09 -3.19 7.09
C SER A 41 -14.84 -2.38 7.47
N LEU A 42 -14.12 -1.84 6.49
CA LEU A 42 -12.93 -1.01 6.70
C LEU A 42 -13.25 0.25 7.50
N LYS A 43 -14.43 0.85 7.27
CA LYS A 43 -14.88 2.03 8.02
C LYS A 43 -15.02 1.73 9.53
N GLN A 44 -15.38 0.50 9.89
CA GLN A 44 -15.48 0.09 11.30
C GLN A 44 -14.10 -0.23 11.89
N GLU A 45 -13.27 -0.96 11.14
CA GLU A 45 -11.98 -1.47 11.64
C GLU A 45 -10.86 -0.41 11.60
N SER A 46 -10.83 0.40 10.54
CA SER A 46 -9.81 1.42 10.32
C SER A 46 -10.40 2.64 9.62
N PRO A 47 -11.22 3.44 10.32
CA PRO A 47 -11.86 4.63 9.75
C PRO A 47 -10.85 5.64 9.19
N GLY A 48 -9.65 5.75 9.79
CA GLY A 48 -8.58 6.59 9.27
C GLY A 48 -8.06 6.13 7.90
N THR A 49 -7.90 4.82 7.72
CA THR A 49 -7.48 4.24 6.43
C THR A 49 -8.57 4.40 5.38
N MET A 50 -9.85 4.23 5.76
CA MET A 50 -10.99 4.47 4.87
C MET A 50 -10.97 5.91 4.32
N ILE A 51 -10.82 6.90 5.20
CA ILE A 51 -10.75 8.32 4.83
C ILE A 51 -9.57 8.58 3.89
N ALA A 52 -8.40 7.99 4.18
CA ALA A 52 -7.22 8.16 3.34
C ALA A 52 -7.43 7.58 1.93
N ILE A 53 -8.09 6.42 1.81
CA ILE A 53 -8.43 5.81 0.52
C ILE A 53 -9.47 6.63 -0.24
N GLU A 54 -10.47 7.19 0.45
CA GLU A 54 -11.45 8.08 -0.17
C GLU A 54 -10.83 9.36 -0.72
N GLN A 55 -9.82 9.89 -0.03
CA GLN A 55 -9.08 11.08 -0.43
C GLN A 55 -7.96 10.81 -1.45
N ALA A 56 -7.61 9.55 -1.71
CA ALA A 56 -6.54 9.17 -2.63
C ALA A 56 -6.59 9.84 -4.03
N PRO A 57 -7.77 10.14 -4.62
CA PRO A 57 -7.84 10.87 -5.89
C PRO A 57 -7.37 12.34 -5.81
N GLU A 58 -7.34 12.92 -4.62
CA GLU A 58 -7.00 14.33 -4.37
C GLU A 58 -5.70 14.48 -3.56
N LEU A 59 -5.38 13.50 -2.73
CA LEU A 59 -4.24 13.49 -1.83
C LEU A 59 -3.45 12.18 -1.98
N PRO A 60 -2.11 12.23 -2.00
CA PRO A 60 -1.30 11.03 -2.15
C PRO A 60 -1.53 10.07 -0.98
N LEU A 61 -2.07 8.88 -1.28
CA LEU A 61 -2.27 7.82 -0.29
C LEU A 61 -0.93 7.23 0.14
N ASP A 62 -0.73 7.10 1.46
CA ASP A 62 0.37 6.30 1.99
C ASP A 62 0.04 4.81 1.90
N TYR A 63 0.29 4.21 0.75
CA TYR A 63 -0.01 2.81 0.50
C TYR A 63 0.68 1.84 1.46
N GLY A 64 1.93 2.14 1.88
CA GLY A 64 2.65 1.30 2.83
C GLY A 64 1.97 1.27 4.19
N LYS A 65 1.53 2.44 4.68
CA LYS A 65 0.75 2.54 5.91
C LYS A 65 -0.62 1.87 5.76
N ALA A 66 -1.34 2.13 4.67
CA ALA A 66 -2.67 1.59 4.44
C ALA A 66 -2.69 0.06 4.36
N VAL A 67 -1.73 -0.54 3.64
CA VAL A 67 -1.58 -2.01 3.55
C VAL A 67 -1.33 -2.60 4.93
N LEU A 68 -0.45 -2.00 5.74
CA LEU A 68 -0.15 -2.48 7.08
C LEU A 68 -1.34 -2.34 8.03
N GLU A 69 -2.08 -1.23 7.97
CA GLU A 69 -3.26 -1.01 8.82
C GLU A 69 -4.40 -1.98 8.46
N ILE A 70 -4.61 -2.24 7.17
CA ILE A 70 -5.59 -3.24 6.70
C ILE A 70 -5.15 -4.65 7.09
N GLU A 71 -3.88 -5.00 6.92
CA GLU A 71 -3.38 -6.31 7.31
C GLU A 71 -3.46 -6.52 8.84
N ALA A 72 -3.15 -5.49 9.63
CA ALA A 72 -3.30 -5.52 11.08
C ALA A 72 -4.77 -5.68 11.50
N ALA A 73 -5.69 -4.94 10.88
CA ALA A 73 -7.12 -5.09 11.13
C ALA A 73 -7.61 -6.49 10.77
N ALA A 74 -7.17 -7.06 9.64
CA ALA A 74 -7.53 -8.41 9.21
C ALA A 74 -7.01 -9.49 10.18
N LYS A 75 -5.87 -9.28 10.83
CA LYS A 75 -5.38 -10.21 11.87
C LYS A 75 -6.25 -10.24 13.11
N VAL A 76 -6.92 -9.13 13.43
CA VAL A 76 -7.72 -8.98 14.65
C VAL A 76 -9.19 -9.34 14.39
N ASN A 77 -9.71 -9.01 13.21
CA ASN A 77 -11.09 -9.30 12.83
C ASN A 77 -11.15 -10.31 11.66
N PRO A 78 -11.56 -11.57 11.92
CA PRO A 78 -11.66 -12.60 10.88
C PRO A 78 -12.74 -12.31 9.84
N GLN A 79 -13.81 -11.60 10.20
CA GLN A 79 -14.85 -11.20 9.25
C GLN A 79 -14.32 -10.14 8.27
N PHE A 80 -13.51 -9.21 8.75
CA PHE A 80 -12.82 -8.25 7.88
C PHE A 80 -11.76 -8.94 7.01
N ALA A 81 -11.01 -9.90 7.55
CA ALA A 81 -10.08 -10.72 6.75
C ALA A 81 -10.79 -11.46 5.62
N GLN A 82 -11.98 -12.00 5.89
CA GLN A 82 -12.80 -12.66 4.88
C GLN A 82 -13.26 -11.67 3.80
N ALA A 83 -13.77 -10.49 4.18
CA ALA A 83 -14.19 -9.47 3.20
C ALA A 83 -13.02 -9.01 2.31
N MET A 84 -11.83 -8.81 2.90
CA MET A 84 -10.61 -8.50 2.16
C MET A 84 -10.23 -9.63 1.19
N GLN A 85 -10.28 -10.89 1.64
CA GLN A 85 -9.95 -12.05 0.80
C GLN A 85 -10.94 -12.24 -0.34
N GLU A 86 -12.24 -12.09 -0.07
CA GLU A 86 -13.30 -12.20 -1.07
C GLU A 86 -13.13 -11.13 -2.15
N LEU A 87 -12.85 -9.88 -1.75
CA LEU A 87 -12.58 -8.80 -2.69
C LEU A 87 -11.35 -9.11 -3.55
N ALA A 88 -10.24 -9.53 -2.93
CA ALA A 88 -9.01 -9.82 -3.66
C ALA A 88 -9.20 -10.98 -4.66
N THR A 89 -9.90 -12.03 -4.25
CA THR A 89 -10.19 -13.19 -5.11
C THR A 89 -11.14 -12.82 -6.25
N THR A 90 -12.16 -12.02 -5.97
CA THR A 90 -13.14 -11.58 -6.98
C THR A 90 -12.49 -10.67 -8.00
N ALA A 91 -11.62 -9.75 -7.56
CA ALA A 91 -10.83 -8.88 -8.43
C ALA A 91 -9.93 -9.67 -9.39
N GLU A 92 -9.24 -10.70 -8.90
CA GLU A 92 -8.42 -11.58 -9.74
C GLU A 92 -9.25 -12.44 -10.70
N ALA A 93 -10.43 -12.88 -10.25
CA ALA A 93 -11.31 -13.73 -11.05
C ALA A 93 -12.07 -12.97 -12.15
N GLU A 94 -12.34 -11.67 -11.96
CA GLU A 94 -13.09 -10.87 -12.93
C GLU A 94 -12.33 -10.68 -14.26
N GLY A 95 -10.99 -10.76 -14.23
CA GLY A 95 -10.16 -10.69 -15.43
C GLY A 95 -10.38 -9.40 -16.25
N ASN A 96 -10.66 -8.30 -15.56
CA ASN A 96 -10.94 -7.01 -16.19
C ASN A 96 -9.63 -6.30 -16.51
N THR A 97 -9.33 -6.16 -17.80
CA THR A 97 -8.05 -5.63 -18.29
C THR A 97 -7.74 -4.25 -17.73
N LYS A 98 -8.75 -3.41 -17.49
CA LYS A 98 -8.58 -2.08 -16.93
C LYS A 98 -8.41 -2.10 -15.41
N LEU A 99 -9.07 -3.04 -14.74
CA LEU A 99 -8.80 -3.30 -13.32
C LEU A 99 -7.34 -3.76 -13.15
N ASP A 100 -6.88 -4.68 -14.01
CA ASP A 100 -5.50 -5.15 -14.04
C ASP A 100 -4.50 -4.02 -14.32
N GLU A 101 -4.78 -3.14 -15.29
CA GLU A 101 -3.95 -1.97 -15.59
C GLU A 101 -3.81 -1.05 -14.37
N VAL A 102 -4.92 -0.70 -13.71
CA VAL A 102 -4.87 0.17 -12.53
C VAL A 102 -4.22 -0.54 -11.34
N LEU A 103 -4.48 -1.84 -11.15
CA LEU A 103 -3.82 -2.65 -10.14
C LEU A 103 -2.30 -2.72 -10.37
N GLN A 104 -1.85 -2.86 -11.63
CA GLN A 104 -0.44 -2.83 -11.99
C GLN A 104 0.17 -1.45 -11.73
N GLU A 105 -0.49 -0.35 -12.13
CA GLU A 105 -0.01 1.00 -11.85
C GLU A 105 0.18 1.25 -10.34
N ILE A 106 -0.75 0.75 -9.52
CA ILE A 106 -0.67 0.83 -8.06
C ILE A 106 0.47 -0.05 -7.52
N LYS A 107 0.63 -1.28 -8.04
CA LYS A 107 1.75 -2.17 -7.68
C LYS A 107 3.10 -1.58 -8.07
N ASP A 108 3.22 -0.95 -9.23
CA ASP A 108 4.43 -0.27 -9.69
C ASP A 108 4.73 0.96 -8.84
N THR A 109 3.72 1.74 -8.50
CA THR A 109 3.85 2.89 -7.57
C THR A 109 4.34 2.41 -6.20
N LEU A 110 3.80 1.32 -5.69
CA LEU A 110 4.22 0.66 -4.45
C LEU A 110 5.68 0.17 -4.53
N ASN A 111 6.04 -0.54 -5.58
CA ASN A 111 7.41 -1.04 -5.78
C ASN A 111 8.42 0.08 -5.97
N ALA A 112 8.10 1.09 -6.77
CA ALA A 112 8.94 2.28 -6.95
C ALA A 112 9.16 3.00 -5.62
N ARG A 113 8.13 3.10 -4.78
CA ARG A 113 8.25 3.67 -3.44
C ARG A 113 9.10 2.81 -2.51
N GLN A 114 8.91 1.49 -2.48
CA GLN A 114 9.74 0.59 -1.67
C GLN A 114 11.21 0.61 -2.11
N ALA A 115 11.45 0.70 -3.43
CA ALA A 115 12.78 0.88 -3.98
C ALA A 115 13.38 2.25 -3.62
N SER A 116 12.56 3.30 -3.53
CA SER A 116 13.00 4.64 -3.10
C SER A 116 13.37 4.68 -1.61
N MET A 117 12.58 4.04 -0.74
CA MET A 117 12.87 3.93 0.69
C MET A 117 14.14 3.09 0.92
N SER A 118 14.24 1.93 0.24
CA SER A 118 15.44 1.08 0.28
C SER A 118 16.70 1.79 -0.20
N LYS A 119 16.59 2.72 -1.16
CA LYS A 119 17.71 3.55 -1.62
C LYS A 119 18.09 4.62 -0.60
N LEU A 120 17.11 5.19 0.11
CA LEU A 120 17.34 6.14 1.20
C LEU A 120 18.03 5.48 2.40
N ASP A 121 17.59 4.29 2.79
CA ASP A 121 18.22 3.48 3.85
C ASP A 121 19.67 3.13 3.49
N LYS A 122 19.91 2.70 2.25
CA LYS A 122 21.28 2.43 1.75
C LYS A 122 22.15 3.69 1.70
N PHE A 123 21.55 4.85 1.45
CA PHE A 123 22.27 6.13 1.47
C PHE A 123 22.61 6.55 2.91
N ALA A 124 21.67 6.41 3.85
CA ALA A 124 21.88 6.66 5.28
C ALA A 124 22.97 5.74 5.87
N ASP A 125 22.94 4.44 5.53
CA ASP A 125 23.95 3.46 5.96
C ASP A 125 25.35 3.82 5.43
N LYS A 126 25.43 4.28 4.17
CA LYS A 126 26.68 4.73 3.55
C LYS A 126 27.24 6.02 4.17
N ILE A 127 26.39 6.95 4.60
CA ILE A 127 26.82 8.12 5.38
C ILE A 127 27.32 7.68 6.77
N GLY A 128 26.60 6.77 7.43
CA GLY A 128 27.00 6.21 8.73
C GLY A 128 28.39 5.56 8.69
N GLN A 129 28.67 4.77 7.65
CA GLN A 129 30.00 4.19 7.44
C GLN A 129 31.09 5.24 7.17
N PHE A 130 30.78 6.31 6.43
CA PHE A 130 31.76 7.36 6.12
C PHE A 130 32.13 8.20 7.35
N VAL A 131 31.16 8.51 8.22
CA VAL A 131 31.40 9.22 9.48
C VAL A 131 32.19 8.36 10.48
N GLN A 132 31.97 7.04 10.48
CA GLN A 132 32.73 6.11 11.32
C GLN A 132 34.17 5.90 10.79
N ALA A 133 34.38 5.89 9.47
CA ALA A 133 35.70 5.77 8.86
C ALA A 133 36.57 7.05 8.97
N GLY A 134 35.97 8.21 9.22
CA GLY A 134 36.68 9.49 9.38
C GLY A 134 37.21 9.78 10.80
N SER A 135 36.91 8.94 11.79
CA SER A 135 37.18 9.21 13.22
C SER A 135 38.40 8.46 13.79
N THR A 136 39.41 8.17 12.98
CA THR A 136 40.70 7.63 13.44
C THR A 136 41.88 8.48 12.96
N GLY A 137 41.75 9.80 13.02
CA GLY A 137 42.88 10.72 12.97
C GLY A 137 43.34 11.03 14.39
N LYS A 138 44.32 10.29 14.92
CA LYS A 138 45.07 10.66 16.12
C LYS A 138 45.55 12.12 15.95
N ILE A 139 44.98 13.04 16.71
CA ILE A 139 45.52 14.39 16.85
C ILE A 139 46.65 14.26 17.87
N GLU A 140 47.87 13.97 17.41
CA GLU A 140 49.06 14.06 18.26
C GLU A 140 49.30 15.54 18.59
N HIS A 141 49.05 15.89 19.85
CA HIS A 141 49.42 17.16 20.45
C HIS A 141 50.95 17.30 20.42
N GLN A 142 51.49 18.09 19.49
CA GLN A 142 52.85 18.64 19.61
C GLN A 142 52.78 19.90 20.49
N SER A 143 53.28 19.78 21.71
CA SER A 143 53.58 20.92 22.58
C SER A 143 54.91 21.55 22.15
N PHE A 144 54.93 22.89 22.04
CA PHE A 144 56.11 23.72 21.81
C PHE A 144 57.02 23.77 23.05
#